data_AF-A0A4C1TTH3-F1
#
_entry.id   AF-A0A4C1TTH3-F1
#
_cell.length_a   1.000
_cell.length_b   1.000
_cell.length_c   1.000
_cell.angle_alpha   90.00
_cell.angle_beta   90.00
_cell.angle_gamma   90.00
#
_symmetry.space_group_name_H-M   'P 1'
#
loop_
_entity.id
_entity.type
_entity.pdbx_description
1 polymer ?
#
loop_
_entity_poly.entity_id
_entity_poly.type
_entity_poly.pdbx_seq_one_letter_code
_entity_poly.pdbx_strand_id
1 'polypeptide(L)'
;MHTRRRNPAGEVGWKVKCVINPEFLTQAWTKFYECACTYNIIPNQVLVDKKMVSLHLCEAPGAFIASLNHFLQSNFQGIEWHWAASTLNPYYEGNSLANMISDDRFMFHTLDHWVFGADNTGNLMNWDNSQAIIQQAKSLGKSNNFGVKNEPRSGQPVMNKINAILEKVEQDRHITSYHIAEELGIDHKIILIHSLKAGCTKKLDTWVPHKVMLVTADGSIDCLERPDAQEEITSPLHYCEIVTGLQALSEGNLFNEVHIYKPATSRQGNSEVYAVCLGFHGYDHLKSYIPILKTAYGTELYSNKAIFPKECIPEDFLQQVVNCANYFCEKQCEVINRNLAAYFHTADKYSINKIKRLRLMVSSEFIVRCVILRNKHVPSSPNFNCVKYKTMSVLEFDYSEPYDVYEKRYFVKLYNHLTEMEEGRLVKYHIHTEDGCEVVAYAVVFYPASELRWSTSSINPTSLHAYLIPSQKAVN
;
A
#
# COMPACT_ATOMS: atom_id res chain seq x y z
N MET A 1 17.54 4.65 -21.37
CA MET A 1 18.69 4.07 -20.62
C MET A 1 19.25 4.98 -19.50
N HIS A 2 19.09 6.32 -19.56
CA HIS A 2 19.72 7.26 -18.63
C HIS A 2 18.96 7.48 -17.29
N THR A 3 17.63 7.57 -17.31
CA THR A 3 16.80 7.82 -16.09
C THR A 3 16.97 6.75 -15.01
N ARG A 4 17.03 5.47 -15.40
CA ARG A 4 17.30 4.35 -14.48
C ARG A 4 18.67 4.47 -13.81
N ARG A 5 19.70 4.95 -14.53
CA ARG A 5 21.05 5.16 -13.99
C ARG A 5 21.11 6.35 -13.02
N ARG A 6 20.16 7.26 -13.11
CA ARG A 6 20.06 8.47 -12.26
C ARG A 6 19.05 8.34 -11.12
N ASN A 7 18.33 7.22 -11.00
CA ASN A 7 17.39 6.97 -9.91
C ASN A 7 18.13 6.80 -8.56
N PRO A 8 17.92 7.69 -7.58
CA PRO A 8 18.49 7.53 -6.23
C PRO A 8 17.92 6.33 -5.48
N ALA A 9 16.68 5.91 -5.74
CA ALA A 9 16.09 4.73 -5.11
C ALA A 9 16.42 3.41 -5.84
N GLY A 10 17.34 3.43 -6.82
CA GLY A 10 17.61 2.31 -7.71
C GLY A 10 18.07 1.01 -7.02
N GLU A 11 18.64 1.10 -5.82
CA GLU A 11 19.15 -0.06 -5.07
C GLU A 11 18.19 -0.53 -3.96
N VAL A 12 17.07 0.18 -3.72
CA VAL A 12 16.13 -0.17 -2.64
C VAL A 12 15.61 -1.60 -2.81
N GLY A 13 15.12 -1.95 -4.00
CA GLY A 13 14.59 -3.29 -4.26
C GLY A 13 15.64 -4.39 -4.07
N TRP A 14 16.88 -4.19 -4.54
CA TRP A 14 17.95 -5.15 -4.30
C TRP A 14 18.24 -5.30 -2.80
N LYS A 15 18.30 -4.17 -2.07
CA LYS A 15 18.55 -4.17 -0.63
C LYS A 15 17.47 -4.91 0.14
N VAL A 16 16.19 -4.64 -0.17
CA VAL A 16 15.04 -5.33 0.42
C VAL A 16 15.13 -6.84 0.17
N LYS A 17 15.45 -7.24 -1.07
CA LYS A 17 15.66 -8.65 -1.42
C LYS A 17 16.74 -9.31 -0.56
N CYS A 18 17.87 -8.63 -0.36
CA CYS A 18 18.97 -9.18 0.43
C CYS A 18 18.69 -9.24 1.93
N VAL A 19 17.86 -8.33 2.47
CA VAL A 19 17.62 -8.23 3.92
C VAL A 19 16.46 -9.10 4.38
N ILE A 20 15.34 -9.09 3.66
CA ILE A 20 14.12 -9.84 4.07
C ILE A 20 13.59 -10.79 3.00
N ASN A 21 14.11 -10.71 1.76
CA ASN A 21 13.74 -11.57 0.64
C ASN A 21 12.22 -11.80 0.52
N PRO A 22 11.41 -10.73 0.38
CA PRO A 22 9.96 -10.87 0.40
C PRO A 22 9.47 -11.51 -0.90
N GLU A 23 8.28 -12.10 -0.82
CA GLU A 23 7.56 -12.63 -1.96
C GLU A 23 7.22 -11.52 -2.96
N PHE A 24 7.27 -11.86 -4.24
CA PHE A 24 6.81 -11.01 -5.34
C PHE A 24 7.32 -9.55 -5.31
N LEU A 25 8.60 -9.38 -4.97
CA LEU A 25 9.22 -8.06 -4.85
C LEU A 25 9.30 -7.34 -6.20
N THR A 26 8.57 -6.23 -6.31
CA THR A 26 8.58 -5.30 -7.44
C THR A 26 8.80 -3.85 -6.97
N GLN A 27 8.89 -2.91 -7.92
CA GLN A 27 8.90 -1.49 -7.57
C GLN A 27 7.59 -1.09 -6.87
N ALA A 28 6.44 -1.53 -7.36
CA ALA A 28 5.13 -1.31 -6.75
C ALA A 28 5.06 -1.87 -5.32
N TRP A 29 5.61 -3.06 -5.09
CA TRP A 29 5.74 -3.64 -3.74
C TRP A 29 6.43 -2.68 -2.77
N THR A 30 7.56 -2.09 -3.20
CA THR A 30 8.33 -1.15 -2.35
C THR A 30 7.62 0.17 -2.14
N LYS A 31 6.81 0.65 -3.10
CA LYS A 31 6.01 1.87 -2.95
C LYS A 31 4.96 1.69 -1.87
N PHE A 32 4.18 0.61 -1.95
CA PHE A 32 3.14 0.33 -0.97
C PHE A 32 3.72 0.02 0.41
N TYR A 33 4.82 -0.73 0.48
CA TYR A 33 5.48 -1.02 1.75
C TYR A 33 5.93 0.28 2.44
N GLU A 34 6.44 1.24 1.68
CA GLU A 34 6.80 2.57 2.19
C GLU A 34 5.58 3.33 2.73
N CYS A 35 4.45 3.31 2.01
CA CYS A 35 3.19 3.90 2.47
C CYS A 35 2.73 3.25 3.79
N ALA A 36 2.71 1.91 3.85
CA ALA A 36 2.31 1.15 5.04
C ALA A 36 3.21 1.41 6.25
N CYS A 37 4.51 1.63 6.02
CA CYS A 37 5.44 1.98 7.09
C CYS A 37 5.29 3.43 7.55
N THR A 38 4.98 4.35 6.63
CA THR A 38 4.86 5.78 6.89
C THR A 38 3.55 6.13 7.60
N TYR A 39 2.44 5.51 7.18
CA TYR A 39 1.10 5.81 7.68
C TYR A 39 0.55 4.67 8.51
N ASN A 40 -0.30 4.96 9.50
CA ASN A 40 -0.98 3.91 10.26
C ASN A 40 -2.21 3.41 9.49
N ILE A 41 -1.98 2.61 8.46
CA ILE A 41 -3.04 2.10 7.56
C ILE A 41 -3.82 0.92 8.13
N ILE A 42 -3.40 0.38 9.28
CA ILE A 42 -4.07 -0.75 9.95
C ILE A 42 -4.94 -0.18 11.07
N PRO A 43 -6.29 -0.26 10.97
CA PRO A 43 -7.16 0.25 12.01
C PRO A 43 -6.94 -0.47 13.35
N ASN A 44 -7.02 0.26 14.46
CA ASN A 44 -6.87 -0.31 15.81
C ASN A 44 -7.82 -1.50 16.07
N GLN A 45 -9.00 -1.49 15.44
CA GLN A 45 -9.96 -2.59 15.53
C GLN A 45 -9.39 -3.93 15.05
N VAL A 46 -8.51 -3.93 14.03
CA VAL A 46 -7.81 -5.13 13.56
C VAL A 46 -6.94 -5.73 14.65
N LEU A 47 -6.31 -4.88 15.47
CA LEU A 47 -5.40 -5.32 16.54
C LEU A 47 -6.16 -6.03 17.66
N VAL A 48 -7.41 -5.63 17.89
CA VAL A 48 -8.32 -6.21 18.87
C VAL A 48 -8.97 -7.48 18.33
N ASP A 49 -9.60 -7.39 17.15
CA ASP A 49 -10.37 -8.51 16.58
C ASP A 49 -9.49 -9.60 15.96
N LYS A 50 -8.22 -9.28 15.70
CA LYS A 50 -7.26 -10.15 15.01
C LYS A 50 -7.77 -10.64 13.65
N LYS A 51 -8.62 -9.86 13.00
CA LYS A 51 -9.19 -10.13 11.67
C LYS A 51 -9.11 -8.89 10.82
N MET A 52 -8.77 -9.06 9.55
CA MET A 52 -8.72 -7.97 8.58
C MET A 52 -9.27 -8.42 7.24
N VAL A 53 -10.09 -7.58 6.62
CA VAL A 53 -10.50 -7.73 5.22
C VAL A 53 -9.97 -6.55 4.42
N SER A 54 -9.24 -6.79 3.34
CA SER A 54 -8.83 -5.76 2.38
C SER A 54 -9.41 -5.99 0.99
N LEU A 55 -9.59 -4.91 0.24
CA LEU A 55 -9.97 -4.93 -1.17
C LEU A 55 -8.91 -4.20 -1.99
N HIS A 56 -8.45 -4.83 -3.07
CA HIS A 56 -7.43 -4.24 -3.94
C HIS A 56 -7.97 -4.09 -5.36
N LEU A 57 -8.18 -2.85 -5.80
CA LEU A 57 -8.77 -2.51 -7.09
C LEU A 57 -7.69 -2.31 -8.14
N CYS A 58 -7.92 -2.86 -9.34
CA CYS A 58 -7.00 -2.77 -10.47
C CYS A 58 -5.55 -3.19 -10.11
N GLU A 59 -5.43 -4.22 -9.29
CA GLU A 59 -4.23 -4.50 -8.49
C GLU A 59 -3.23 -5.44 -9.17
N ALA A 60 -3.60 -6.03 -10.30
CA ALA A 60 -2.70 -6.97 -10.95
C ALA A 60 -1.31 -6.32 -11.17
N PRO A 61 -0.21 -7.08 -11.06
CA PRO A 61 -0.16 -8.52 -10.81
C PRO A 61 -0.25 -8.94 -9.33
N GLY A 62 -0.51 -8.01 -8.40
CA GLY A 62 -0.65 -8.30 -6.96
C GLY A 62 0.50 -7.83 -6.07
N ALA A 63 1.20 -6.78 -6.47
CA ALA A 63 2.37 -6.28 -5.76
C ALA A 63 2.02 -5.63 -4.40
N PHE A 64 0.92 -4.88 -4.30
CA PHE A 64 0.48 -4.31 -3.03
C PHE A 64 -0.11 -5.40 -2.14
N ILE A 65 -0.76 -6.42 -2.69
CA ILE A 65 -1.25 -7.58 -1.92
C ILE A 65 -0.08 -8.30 -1.25
N ALA A 66 0.95 -8.66 -2.02
CA ALA A 66 2.16 -9.29 -1.51
C ALA A 66 2.90 -8.40 -0.48
N SER A 67 2.91 -7.09 -0.72
CA SER A 67 3.51 -6.12 0.20
C SER A 67 2.74 -5.98 1.51
N LEU A 68 1.41 -5.95 1.44
CA LEU A 68 0.54 -5.94 2.61
C LEU A 68 0.67 -7.24 3.40
N ASN A 69 0.71 -8.39 2.74
CA ASN A 69 0.94 -9.69 3.39
C ASN A 69 2.22 -9.64 4.22
N HIS A 70 3.34 -9.28 3.58
CA HIS A 70 4.63 -9.19 4.24
C HIS A 70 4.61 -8.20 5.41
N PHE A 71 3.99 -7.03 5.22
CA PHE A 71 3.82 -6.02 6.26
C PHE A 71 3.03 -6.55 7.45
N LEU A 72 1.90 -7.22 7.21
CA LEU A 72 1.06 -7.79 8.26
C LEU A 72 1.81 -8.86 9.05
N GLN A 73 2.42 -9.83 8.36
CA GLN A 73 3.16 -10.94 8.98
C GLN A 73 4.37 -10.46 9.78
N SER A 74 5.03 -9.38 9.34
CA SER A 74 6.24 -8.88 10.00
C SER A 74 5.95 -7.97 11.20
N ASN A 75 4.79 -7.31 11.24
CA ASN A 75 4.50 -6.26 12.23
C ASN A 75 3.38 -6.63 13.20
N PHE A 76 2.54 -7.62 12.87
CA PHE A 76 1.37 -7.95 13.67
C PHE A 76 1.21 -9.46 13.81
N GLN A 77 1.28 -9.94 15.05
CA GLN A 77 1.09 -11.35 15.33
C GLN A 77 -0.40 -11.74 15.33
N GLY A 78 -0.70 -12.80 14.57
CA GLY A 78 -1.98 -13.51 14.64
C GLY A 78 -3.16 -12.81 13.97
N ILE A 79 -2.93 -11.87 13.04
CA ILE A 79 -4.02 -11.33 12.22
C ILE A 79 -4.42 -12.38 11.18
N GLU A 80 -5.66 -12.83 11.25
CA GLU A 80 -6.35 -13.58 10.20
C GLU A 80 -6.74 -12.58 9.09
N TRP A 81 -6.03 -12.62 7.98
CA TRP A 81 -6.22 -11.70 6.87
C TRP A 81 -6.93 -12.38 5.70
N HIS A 82 -8.03 -11.77 5.28
CA HIS A 82 -8.75 -12.11 4.07
C HIS A 82 -8.68 -10.94 3.08
N TRP A 83 -8.64 -11.24 1.80
CA TRP A 83 -8.57 -10.19 0.78
C TRP A 83 -9.28 -10.58 -0.50
N ALA A 84 -9.82 -9.59 -1.18
CA ALA A 84 -10.31 -9.68 -2.55
C ALA A 84 -9.48 -8.74 -3.43
N ALA A 85 -9.28 -9.11 -4.68
CA ALA A 85 -8.65 -8.24 -5.67
C ALA A 85 -9.47 -8.19 -6.95
N SER A 86 -9.41 -7.08 -7.69
CA SER A 86 -9.98 -6.95 -9.03
C SER A 86 -8.95 -6.40 -10.00
N THR A 87 -9.17 -6.71 -11.27
CA THR A 87 -8.36 -6.30 -12.42
C THR A 87 -9.11 -6.72 -13.68
N LEU A 88 -8.74 -6.17 -14.85
CA LEU A 88 -9.15 -6.74 -16.13
C LEU A 88 -8.77 -8.23 -16.18
N ASN A 89 -9.73 -9.08 -16.51
CA ASN A 89 -9.55 -10.53 -16.52
C ASN A 89 -8.59 -10.94 -17.65
N PRO A 90 -7.38 -11.45 -17.35
CA PRO A 90 -6.42 -11.88 -18.36
C PRO A 90 -6.88 -13.11 -19.17
N TYR A 91 -7.86 -13.84 -18.64
CA TYR A 91 -8.40 -15.07 -19.24
C TYR A 91 -9.70 -14.83 -20.03
N TYR A 92 -10.14 -13.58 -20.17
CA TYR A 92 -11.31 -13.21 -20.95
C TYR A 92 -10.90 -12.76 -22.36
N GLU A 93 -11.26 -13.54 -23.38
CA GLU A 93 -10.84 -13.32 -24.79
C GLU A 93 -11.24 -11.96 -25.36
N GLY A 94 -12.29 -11.33 -24.82
CA GLY A 94 -12.76 -10.02 -25.26
C GLY A 94 -11.94 -8.82 -24.75
N ASN A 95 -10.98 -9.04 -23.84
CA ASN A 95 -10.13 -7.97 -23.34
C ASN A 95 -8.89 -7.77 -24.24
N SER A 96 -8.49 -6.51 -24.42
CA SER A 96 -7.28 -6.18 -25.18
C SER A 96 -6.02 -6.66 -24.45
N LEU A 97 -5.17 -7.45 -25.14
CA LEU A 97 -3.87 -7.90 -24.63
C LEU A 97 -2.96 -6.74 -24.22
N ALA A 98 -3.11 -5.55 -24.82
CA ALA A 98 -2.32 -4.36 -24.48
C ALA A 98 -2.69 -3.78 -23.09
N ASN A 99 -3.91 -4.04 -22.62
CA ASN A 99 -4.41 -3.52 -21.34
C ASN A 99 -4.30 -4.56 -20.20
N MET A 100 -3.86 -5.78 -20.52
CA MET A 100 -3.75 -6.88 -19.57
C MET A 100 -2.31 -7.08 -19.11
N ILE A 101 -2.16 -7.61 -17.91
CA ILE A 101 -0.86 -7.85 -17.30
C ILE A 101 -0.35 -9.22 -17.70
N SER A 102 0.94 -9.28 -18.07
CA SER A 102 1.58 -10.47 -18.61
C SER A 102 2.14 -11.42 -17.56
N ASP A 103 2.30 -10.98 -16.30
CA ASP A 103 2.78 -11.82 -15.19
C ASP A 103 1.60 -12.23 -14.31
N ASP A 104 1.03 -13.40 -14.58
CA ASP A 104 -0.14 -13.94 -13.87
C ASP A 104 0.22 -14.95 -12.78
N ARG A 105 1.50 -15.19 -12.49
CA ARG A 105 1.92 -16.29 -11.58
C ARG A 105 1.34 -16.16 -10.18
N PHE A 106 1.32 -14.95 -9.62
CA PHE A 106 0.69 -14.70 -8.31
C PHE A 106 -0.82 -14.88 -8.41
N MET A 107 -1.45 -14.34 -9.45
CA MET A 107 -2.89 -14.43 -9.70
C MET A 107 -3.35 -15.87 -9.86
N PHE A 108 -2.65 -16.68 -10.65
CA PHE A 108 -2.96 -18.07 -10.92
C PHE A 108 -3.03 -18.91 -9.64
N HIS A 109 -2.08 -18.69 -8.71
CA HIS A 109 -2.05 -19.40 -7.43
C HIS A 109 -3.04 -18.85 -6.38
N THR A 110 -3.65 -17.70 -6.64
CA THR A 110 -4.57 -17.03 -5.72
C THR A 110 -5.92 -16.72 -6.38
N LEU A 111 -6.27 -17.43 -7.45
CA LEU A 111 -7.37 -17.08 -8.37
C LEU A 111 -8.73 -16.98 -7.66
N ASP A 112 -8.92 -17.73 -6.58
CA ASP A 112 -10.11 -17.71 -5.72
C ASP A 112 -10.33 -16.37 -4.99
N HIS A 113 -9.29 -15.55 -4.87
CA HIS A 113 -9.34 -14.19 -4.33
C HIS A 113 -9.57 -13.11 -5.41
N TRP A 114 -9.48 -13.44 -6.69
CA TRP A 114 -9.68 -12.49 -7.79
C TRP A 114 -11.13 -12.44 -8.24
N VAL A 115 -11.67 -11.22 -8.31
CA VAL A 115 -13.06 -10.93 -8.62
C VAL A 115 -13.15 -10.16 -9.92
N PHE A 116 -13.67 -10.83 -10.95
CA PHE A 116 -13.79 -10.28 -12.31
C PHE A 116 -15.16 -9.63 -12.59
N GLY A 117 -15.96 -9.40 -11.55
CA GLY A 117 -17.25 -8.73 -11.69
C GLY A 117 -18.39 -9.64 -12.18
N ALA A 118 -19.53 -9.02 -12.50
CA ALA A 118 -20.76 -9.70 -12.89
C ALA A 118 -20.69 -10.31 -14.31
N ASP A 119 -19.96 -9.67 -15.21
CA ASP A 119 -19.79 -10.11 -16.61
C ASP A 119 -18.47 -10.88 -16.85
N ASN A 120 -17.68 -11.08 -15.80
CA ASN A 120 -16.38 -11.77 -15.84
C ASN A 120 -15.28 -11.07 -16.67
N THR A 121 -15.51 -9.83 -17.14
CA THR A 121 -14.50 -9.05 -17.88
C THR A 121 -13.43 -8.47 -16.98
N GLY A 122 -13.74 -8.24 -15.70
CA GLY A 122 -12.88 -7.52 -14.78
C GLY A 122 -12.82 -6.00 -15.03
N ASN A 123 -13.64 -5.47 -15.94
CA ASN A 123 -13.68 -4.04 -16.21
C ASN A 123 -14.35 -3.30 -15.05
N LEU A 124 -13.54 -2.63 -14.23
CA LEU A 124 -14.00 -1.85 -13.07
C LEU A 124 -14.89 -0.67 -13.48
N MET A 125 -14.76 -0.16 -14.70
CA MET A 125 -15.60 0.95 -15.19
C MET A 125 -17.04 0.52 -15.48
N ASN A 126 -17.35 -0.79 -15.47
CA ASN A 126 -18.73 -1.27 -15.46
C ASN A 126 -19.28 -1.23 -14.02
N TRP A 127 -20.37 -0.49 -13.82
CA TRP A 127 -21.03 -0.36 -12.52
C TRP A 127 -21.36 -1.74 -11.92
N ASP A 128 -21.96 -2.65 -12.68
CA ASP A 128 -22.40 -3.95 -12.14
C ASP A 128 -21.21 -4.82 -11.71
N ASN A 129 -20.06 -4.69 -12.39
CA ASN A 129 -18.81 -5.31 -11.96
C ASN A 129 -18.31 -4.74 -10.64
N SER A 130 -18.33 -3.42 -10.48
CA SER A 130 -17.94 -2.77 -9.22
C SER A 130 -18.78 -3.27 -8.03
N GLN A 131 -20.10 -3.43 -8.23
CA GLN A 131 -21.01 -3.90 -7.19
C GLN A 131 -20.75 -5.36 -6.82
N ALA A 132 -20.52 -6.22 -7.82
CA ALA A 132 -20.15 -7.62 -7.58
C ALA A 132 -18.82 -7.74 -6.81
N ILE A 133 -17.83 -6.91 -7.13
CA ILE A 133 -16.55 -6.84 -6.41
C ILE A 133 -16.76 -6.45 -4.94
N ILE A 134 -17.53 -5.38 -4.69
CA ILE A 134 -17.84 -4.91 -3.34
C ILE A 134 -18.54 -6.01 -2.53
N GLN A 135 -19.54 -6.67 -3.14
CA GLN A 135 -20.30 -7.72 -2.48
C GLN A 135 -19.42 -8.91 -2.10
N GLN A 136 -18.53 -9.35 -3.00
CA GLN A 136 -17.62 -10.44 -2.71
C GLN A 136 -16.63 -10.07 -1.60
N ALA A 137 -16.04 -8.87 -1.64
CA ALA A 137 -15.11 -8.39 -0.62
C ALA A 137 -15.76 -8.36 0.78
N LYS A 138 -16.98 -7.81 0.89
CA LYS A 138 -17.75 -7.80 2.16
C LYS A 138 -18.10 -9.20 2.66
N SER A 139 -17.99 -10.22 1.82
CA SER A 139 -18.32 -11.61 2.18
C SER A 139 -17.13 -12.41 2.75
N LEU A 140 -15.90 -11.92 2.69
CA LEU A 140 -14.69 -12.71 2.97
C LEU A 140 -14.36 -12.93 4.47
N GLY A 141 -15.09 -12.31 5.41
CA GLY A 141 -14.81 -12.46 6.85
C GLY A 141 -15.50 -13.64 7.56
N LYS A 142 -16.26 -14.48 6.84
CA LYS A 142 -17.13 -15.52 7.42
C LYS A 142 -16.32 -16.59 8.16
N SER A 143 -16.68 -16.89 9.41
CA SER A 143 -16.32 -18.18 10.00
C SER A 143 -17.05 -19.30 9.25
N ASN A 144 -16.31 -20.17 8.55
CA ASN A 144 -16.84 -21.36 7.90
C ASN A 144 -17.52 -22.27 8.93
N ASN A 145 -18.84 -22.22 9.00
CA ASN A 145 -19.66 -23.37 9.31
C ASN A 145 -20.65 -23.53 8.16
N PHE A 146 -20.68 -24.73 7.59
CA PHE A 146 -21.46 -25.18 6.42
C PHE A 146 -20.77 -24.99 5.06
N GLY A 147 -19.97 -26.00 4.69
CA GLY A 147 -19.63 -26.26 3.30
C GLY A 147 -20.90 -26.54 2.50
N VAL A 148 -21.23 -25.63 1.58
CA VAL A 148 -22.27 -25.84 0.57
C VAL A 148 -21.54 -26.01 -0.76
N LYS A 149 -21.57 -27.23 -1.31
CA LYS A 149 -21.16 -27.49 -2.69
C LYS A 149 -22.09 -26.74 -3.63
N ASN A 150 -21.52 -26.09 -4.66
CA ASN A 150 -22.28 -25.43 -5.71
C ASN A 150 -23.09 -26.47 -6.51
N GLU A 151 -24.42 -26.40 -6.46
CA GLU A 151 -25.31 -27.11 -7.40
C GLU A 151 -25.92 -26.14 -8.43
N PRO A 152 -26.34 -26.62 -9.62
CA PRO A 152 -26.75 -25.78 -10.73
C PRO A 152 -28.04 -25.01 -10.45
N ARG A 153 -28.05 -23.74 -10.84
CA ARG A 153 -29.12 -22.76 -10.57
C ARG A 153 -30.33 -22.99 -11.48
N SER A 154 -31.52 -23.10 -10.90
CA SER A 154 -32.80 -22.92 -11.60
C SER A 154 -33.59 -21.75 -10.98
N GLY A 155 -34.13 -20.88 -11.85
CA GLY A 155 -35.30 -20.02 -11.64
C GLY A 155 -35.24 -18.87 -10.61
N GLN A 156 -35.22 -17.63 -11.12
CA GLN A 156 -35.51 -16.33 -10.47
C GLN A 156 -34.33 -15.64 -9.72
N PRO A 157 -34.14 -14.29 -9.84
CA PRO A 157 -32.85 -13.67 -9.54
C PRO A 157 -32.59 -13.66 -8.03
N VAL A 158 -31.67 -14.52 -7.59
CA VAL A 158 -31.10 -14.59 -6.24
C VAL A 158 -30.76 -13.20 -5.70
N MET A 159 -30.36 -12.27 -6.58
CA MET A 159 -29.95 -10.91 -6.24
C MET A 159 -31.08 -10.02 -5.69
N ASN A 160 -32.31 -10.14 -6.20
CA ASN A 160 -33.45 -9.35 -5.72
C ASN A 160 -33.80 -9.71 -4.27
N LYS A 161 -33.66 -10.99 -3.92
CA LYS A 161 -33.88 -11.48 -2.54
C LYS A 161 -32.77 -11.05 -1.59
N ILE A 162 -31.51 -10.96 -2.04
CA ILE A 162 -30.38 -10.46 -1.24
C ILE A 162 -30.57 -8.97 -0.92
N ASN A 163 -30.90 -8.16 -1.91
CA ASN A 163 -31.07 -6.71 -1.74
C ASN A 163 -32.21 -6.38 -0.77
N ALA A 164 -33.34 -7.08 -0.86
CA ALA A 164 -34.47 -6.90 0.06
C ALA A 164 -34.11 -7.25 1.52
N ILE A 165 -33.27 -8.26 1.73
CA ILE A 165 -32.79 -8.64 3.08
C ILE A 165 -31.84 -7.58 3.62
N LEU A 166 -30.91 -7.08 2.80
CA LEU A 166 -29.98 -6.01 3.18
C LEU A 166 -30.72 -4.74 3.57
N GLU A 167 -31.71 -4.34 2.79
CA GLU A 167 -32.53 -3.16 3.06
C GLU A 167 -33.20 -3.24 4.43
N LYS A 168 -33.72 -4.42 4.81
CA LYS A 168 -34.33 -4.66 6.13
C LYS A 168 -33.32 -4.63 7.27
N VAL A 169 -32.14 -5.22 7.07
CA VAL A 169 -31.06 -5.19 8.06
C VAL A 169 -30.49 -3.77 8.24
N GLU A 170 -30.46 -2.97 7.18
CA GLU A 170 -30.06 -1.56 7.24
C GLU A 170 -31.11 -0.69 7.95
N GLN A 171 -32.40 -0.98 7.77
CA GLN A 171 -33.52 -0.30 8.45
C GLN A 171 -33.55 -0.58 9.96
N ASP A 172 -33.30 -1.82 10.37
CA ASP A 172 -33.24 -2.22 11.77
C ASP A 172 -32.16 -3.30 11.99
N ARG A 173 -31.09 -2.94 12.70
CA ARG A 173 -29.98 -3.87 12.97
C ARG A 173 -30.29 -4.92 14.03
N HIS A 174 -31.38 -4.74 14.78
CA HIS A 174 -31.86 -5.69 15.80
C HIS A 174 -32.95 -6.63 15.25
N ILE A 175 -33.35 -6.46 13.99
CA ILE A 175 -34.37 -7.29 13.37
C ILE A 175 -33.96 -8.76 13.39
N THR A 176 -34.87 -9.62 13.85
CA THR A 176 -34.58 -11.06 13.88
C THR A 176 -34.72 -11.66 12.48
N SER A 177 -33.92 -12.70 12.18
CA SER A 177 -34.07 -13.48 10.94
C SER A 177 -35.49 -14.01 10.71
N TYR A 178 -36.23 -14.25 11.79
CA TYR A 178 -37.62 -14.73 11.73
C TYR A 178 -38.57 -13.61 11.31
N HIS A 179 -38.38 -12.39 11.81
CA HIS A 179 -39.14 -11.22 11.36
C HIS A 179 -38.88 -10.90 9.89
N ILE A 180 -37.61 -10.96 9.44
CA ILE A 180 -37.29 -10.77 8.02
C ILE A 180 -37.97 -11.86 7.16
N ALA A 181 -37.95 -13.12 7.61
CA ALA A 181 -38.60 -14.24 6.92
C ALA A 181 -40.11 -14.03 6.77
N GLU A 182 -40.76 -13.55 7.84
CA GLU A 182 -42.19 -13.26 7.90
C GLU A 182 -42.56 -12.09 6.97
N GLU A 183 -41.83 -10.97 7.05
CA GLU A 183 -42.10 -9.79 6.23
C GLU A 183 -41.86 -10.02 4.73
N LEU A 184 -40.83 -10.77 4.38
CA LEU A 184 -40.48 -11.03 2.97
C LEU A 184 -41.19 -12.27 2.40
N GLY A 185 -41.88 -13.06 3.24
CA GLY A 185 -42.47 -14.34 2.83
C GLY A 185 -41.42 -15.34 2.31
N ILE A 186 -40.20 -15.28 2.84
CA ILE A 186 -39.06 -16.10 2.42
C ILE A 186 -38.72 -17.09 3.51
N ASP A 187 -38.45 -18.34 3.13
CA ASP A 187 -38.03 -19.39 4.07
C ASP A 187 -36.83 -18.94 4.93
N HIS A 188 -36.90 -19.19 6.23
CA HIS A 188 -35.88 -18.76 7.20
C HIS A 188 -34.47 -19.28 6.88
N LYS A 189 -34.36 -20.49 6.31
CA LYS A 189 -33.07 -21.06 5.86
C LYS A 189 -32.53 -20.29 4.66
N ILE A 190 -33.40 -19.82 3.78
CA ILE A 190 -33.05 -18.91 2.67
C ILE A 190 -32.62 -17.55 3.23
N ILE A 191 -33.32 -16.98 4.22
CA ILE A 191 -32.87 -15.75 4.90
C ILE A 191 -31.47 -15.93 5.48
N LEU A 192 -31.18 -17.03 6.17
CA LEU A 192 -29.85 -17.30 6.73
C LEU A 192 -28.77 -17.43 5.63
N ILE A 193 -29.04 -18.22 4.58
CA ILE A 193 -28.13 -18.39 3.44
C ILE A 193 -27.89 -17.05 2.72
N HIS A 194 -28.94 -16.26 2.52
CA HIS A 194 -28.85 -14.99 1.79
C HIS A 194 -28.26 -13.86 2.65
N SER A 195 -28.52 -13.82 3.96
CA SER A 195 -27.89 -12.88 4.91
C SER A 195 -26.39 -13.13 5.03
N LEU A 196 -26.00 -14.41 5.04
CA LEU A 196 -24.59 -14.80 4.94
C LEU A 196 -24.00 -14.41 3.57
N LYS A 197 -24.71 -14.62 2.46
CA LYS A 197 -24.28 -14.14 1.12
C LYS A 197 -24.22 -12.61 1.02
N ALA A 198 -24.99 -11.90 1.83
CA ALA A 198 -25.03 -10.45 1.91
C ALA A 198 -23.94 -9.84 2.80
N GLY A 199 -23.18 -10.67 3.53
CA GLY A 199 -22.09 -10.23 4.39
C GLY A 199 -22.49 -9.90 5.84
N CYS A 200 -23.72 -10.17 6.26
CA CYS A 200 -24.21 -9.89 7.61
C CYS A 200 -23.95 -11.07 8.57
N THR A 201 -23.39 -10.80 9.76
CA THR A 201 -23.21 -11.80 10.84
C THR A 201 -23.91 -11.36 12.12
N LYS A 202 -24.52 -12.29 12.86
CA LYS A 202 -25.22 -11.96 14.11
C LYS A 202 -24.25 -12.02 15.30
N LYS A 203 -23.91 -10.88 15.91
CA LYS A 203 -23.22 -10.79 17.21
C LYS A 203 -24.21 -10.31 18.25
N LEU A 204 -24.49 -11.11 19.29
CA LEU A 204 -25.30 -10.73 20.46
C LEU A 204 -26.61 -9.99 20.07
N ASP A 205 -27.43 -10.61 19.22
CA ASP A 205 -28.71 -10.06 18.73
C ASP A 205 -28.63 -8.79 17.85
N THR A 206 -27.47 -8.52 17.27
CA THR A 206 -27.28 -7.45 16.27
C THR A 206 -26.63 -8.01 15.00
N TRP A 207 -27.17 -7.66 13.83
CA TRP A 207 -26.49 -7.95 12.57
C TRP A 207 -25.35 -6.95 12.34
N VAL A 208 -24.14 -7.47 12.16
CA VAL A 208 -22.91 -6.72 11.89
C VAL A 208 -22.33 -7.22 10.58
N PRO A 209 -22.26 -6.37 9.54
CA PRO A 209 -21.55 -6.71 8.31
C PRO A 209 -20.08 -6.99 8.59
N HIS A 210 -19.46 -7.96 7.89
CA HIS A 210 -18.00 -7.99 7.81
C HIS A 210 -17.53 -6.77 6.99
N LYS A 211 -16.62 -6.00 7.55
CA LYS A 211 -16.23 -4.68 7.04
C LYS A 211 -14.95 -4.80 6.24
N VAL A 212 -14.92 -4.27 5.01
CA VAL A 212 -13.65 -4.00 4.32
C VAL A 212 -12.97 -2.87 5.07
N MET A 213 -11.74 -3.13 5.53
CA MET A 213 -11.02 -2.25 6.46
C MET A 213 -9.93 -1.44 5.76
N LEU A 214 -9.50 -1.89 4.59
CA LEU A 214 -8.51 -1.21 3.76
C LEU A 214 -8.89 -1.43 2.29
N VAL A 215 -8.86 -0.34 1.52
CA VAL A 215 -8.92 -0.41 0.06
C VAL A 215 -7.60 0.11 -0.49
N THR A 216 -7.03 -0.60 -1.47
CA THR A 216 -5.95 -0.07 -2.30
C THR A 216 -6.41 0.00 -3.75
N ALA A 217 -5.82 0.92 -4.51
CA ALA A 217 -6.06 1.10 -5.93
C ALA A 217 -4.74 1.57 -6.57
N ASP A 218 -4.28 0.88 -7.61
CA ASP A 218 -3.04 1.19 -8.36
C ASP A 218 -3.31 1.07 -9.88
N GLY A 219 -4.56 1.28 -10.30
CA GLY A 219 -4.96 1.21 -11.70
C GLY A 219 -4.44 2.37 -12.53
N SER A 220 -4.12 2.09 -13.79
CA SER A 220 -3.76 3.11 -14.79
C SER A 220 -4.19 2.66 -16.17
N ILE A 221 -4.23 3.60 -17.10
CA ILE A 221 -4.47 3.37 -18.53
C ILE A 221 -3.20 3.78 -19.28
N ASP A 222 -2.89 3.08 -20.38
CA ASP A 222 -1.78 3.44 -21.24
C ASP A 222 -2.02 4.80 -21.91
N CYS A 223 -1.11 5.74 -21.68
CA CYS A 223 -1.16 7.10 -22.19
C CYS A 223 0.16 7.47 -22.92
N LEU A 224 0.91 6.49 -23.43
CA LEU A 224 2.21 6.72 -24.07
C LEU A 224 2.16 7.72 -25.24
N GLU A 225 1.05 7.76 -25.98
CA GLU A 225 0.84 8.68 -27.11
C GLU A 225 0.51 10.13 -26.67
N ARG A 226 -0.03 10.32 -25.46
CA ARG A 226 -0.41 11.63 -24.89
C ARG A 226 -0.03 11.72 -23.40
N PRO A 227 1.26 11.72 -23.07
CA PRO A 227 1.70 11.70 -21.67
C PRO A 227 1.39 13.00 -20.92
N ASP A 228 1.22 14.12 -21.63
CA ASP A 228 0.78 15.41 -21.10
C ASP A 228 -0.69 15.41 -20.65
N ALA A 229 -1.51 14.56 -21.25
CA ALA A 229 -2.92 14.37 -20.91
C ALA A 229 -3.17 13.17 -20.00
N GLN A 230 -2.13 12.64 -19.33
CA GLN A 230 -2.25 11.45 -18.48
C GLN A 230 -3.37 11.58 -17.43
N GLU A 231 -3.49 12.73 -16.78
CA GLU A 231 -4.54 12.97 -15.78
C GLU A 231 -5.94 12.87 -16.39
N GLU A 232 -6.16 13.51 -17.54
CA GLU A 232 -7.42 13.45 -18.29
C GLU A 232 -7.78 11.98 -18.65
N ILE A 233 -6.81 11.24 -19.18
CA ILE A 233 -6.98 9.85 -19.65
C ILE A 233 -7.24 8.88 -18.48
N THR A 234 -6.63 9.09 -17.32
CA THR A 234 -6.73 8.19 -16.15
C THR A 234 -7.83 8.56 -15.16
N SER A 235 -8.29 9.82 -15.16
CA SER A 235 -9.42 10.30 -14.36
C SER A 235 -10.69 9.43 -14.39
N PRO A 236 -11.14 8.81 -15.52
CA PRO A 236 -12.28 7.88 -15.50
C PRO A 236 -12.08 6.72 -14.54
N LEU A 237 -10.89 6.13 -14.60
CA LEU A 237 -10.56 4.95 -13.82
C LEU A 237 -10.44 5.34 -12.35
N HIS A 238 -9.74 6.44 -12.04
CA HIS A 238 -9.64 6.95 -10.68
C HIS A 238 -11.01 7.25 -10.08
N TYR A 239 -11.93 7.84 -10.84
CA TYR A 239 -13.31 8.06 -10.39
C TYR A 239 -14.00 6.73 -10.00
N CYS A 240 -13.87 5.72 -10.86
CA CYS A 240 -14.44 4.39 -10.62
C CYS A 240 -13.80 3.71 -9.39
N GLU A 241 -12.49 3.81 -9.22
CA GLU A 241 -11.75 3.30 -8.06
C GLU A 241 -12.18 3.98 -6.76
N ILE A 242 -12.28 5.32 -6.77
CA ILE A 242 -12.70 6.11 -5.61
C ILE A 242 -14.15 5.74 -5.22
N VAL A 243 -15.08 5.78 -6.17
CA VAL A 243 -16.50 5.48 -5.91
C VAL A 243 -16.69 4.03 -5.46
N THR A 244 -15.95 3.07 -6.03
CA THR A 244 -15.98 1.66 -5.60
C THR A 244 -15.39 1.50 -4.21
N GLY A 245 -14.22 2.07 -3.96
CA GLY A 245 -13.52 1.97 -2.68
C GLY A 245 -14.32 2.57 -1.53
N LEU A 246 -14.90 3.75 -1.74
CA LEU A 246 -15.75 4.42 -0.77
C LEU A 246 -17.00 3.58 -0.39
N GLN A 247 -17.62 2.90 -1.37
CA GLN A 247 -18.75 1.99 -1.12
C GLN A 247 -18.33 0.68 -0.44
N ALA A 248 -17.10 0.22 -0.67
CA ALA A 248 -16.57 -1.00 -0.08
C ALA A 248 -16.28 -0.82 1.41
N LEU A 249 -15.69 0.32 1.78
CA LEU A 249 -15.39 0.69 3.16
C LEU A 249 -16.69 0.86 3.99
N SER A 250 -16.61 0.67 5.31
CA SER A 250 -17.79 0.66 6.21
C SER A 250 -18.11 2.01 6.91
N GLU A 251 -19.41 2.36 6.98
CA GLU A 251 -20.21 3.35 7.78
C GLU A 251 -19.62 4.47 8.66
N GLY A 252 -20.32 5.66 8.64
CA GLY A 252 -20.09 7.05 9.20
C GLY A 252 -19.47 8.19 8.29
N ASN A 253 -18.50 9.04 8.73
CA ASN A 253 -17.92 10.25 8.02
C ASN A 253 -16.54 10.09 7.30
N LEU A 254 -16.55 10.13 5.96
CA LEU A 254 -15.43 9.93 5.00
C LEU A 254 -14.01 9.77 5.55
N PHE A 255 -13.18 10.78 5.76
CA PHE A 255 -11.82 10.58 6.30
C PHE A 255 -11.40 11.72 7.22
N ASN A 256 -10.58 11.44 8.23
CA ASN A 256 -9.99 12.45 9.10
C ASN A 256 -8.92 13.28 8.39
N GLU A 257 -8.12 12.60 7.58
CA GLU A 257 -6.95 13.17 6.95
C GLU A 257 -6.71 12.54 5.58
N VAL A 258 -6.25 13.35 4.63
CA VAL A 258 -5.89 12.94 3.28
C VAL A 258 -4.49 13.48 3.02
N HIS A 259 -3.56 12.57 2.73
CA HIS A 259 -2.17 12.89 2.46
C HIS A 259 -1.85 12.60 1.00
N ILE A 260 -1.26 13.56 0.28
CA ILE A 260 -0.71 13.30 -1.06
C ILE A 260 0.77 12.94 -0.91
N TYR A 261 1.12 11.73 -1.33
CA TYR A 261 2.41 11.14 -1.03
C TYR A 261 3.07 10.53 -2.28
N LYS A 262 4.35 10.82 -2.49
CA LYS A 262 5.17 10.19 -3.53
C LYS A 262 6.27 9.34 -2.88
N PRO A 263 6.13 7.99 -2.83
CA PRO A 263 7.15 7.11 -2.29
C PRO A 263 8.50 7.34 -2.96
N ALA A 264 9.60 7.20 -2.22
CA ALA A 264 10.94 7.40 -2.74
C ALA A 264 11.27 6.44 -3.90
N THR A 265 10.67 5.25 -3.88
CA THR A 265 10.81 4.24 -4.93
C THR A 265 9.92 4.50 -6.14
N SER A 266 8.99 5.46 -6.11
CA SER A 266 8.32 5.96 -7.32
C SER A 266 9.31 6.74 -8.20
N ARG A 267 9.11 6.74 -9.52
CA ARG A 267 10.03 7.43 -10.43
C ARG A 267 9.89 8.94 -10.23
N GLN A 268 10.95 9.58 -9.75
CA GLN A 268 10.92 11.01 -9.41
C GLN A 268 10.46 11.94 -10.54
N GLY A 269 10.71 11.59 -11.81
CA GLY A 269 10.34 12.42 -12.96
C GLY A 269 8.94 12.17 -13.53
N ASN A 270 8.16 11.22 -12.98
CA ASN A 270 6.78 11.01 -13.40
C ASN A 270 5.80 11.75 -12.47
N SER A 271 4.54 11.83 -12.90
CA SER A 271 3.47 12.52 -12.17
C SER A 271 2.78 11.64 -11.12
N GLU A 272 3.23 10.39 -10.91
CA GLU A 272 2.60 9.45 -9.99
C GLU A 272 2.72 9.93 -8.54
N VAL A 273 1.57 10.03 -7.87
CA VAL A 273 1.40 10.34 -6.45
C VAL A 273 0.25 9.49 -5.91
N TYR A 274 0.25 9.22 -4.61
CA TYR A 274 -0.76 8.42 -3.92
C TYR A 274 -1.53 9.30 -2.96
N ALA A 275 -2.86 9.20 -2.97
CA ALA A 275 -3.70 9.73 -1.91
C ALA A 275 -3.82 8.68 -0.79
N VAL A 276 -3.33 8.99 0.40
CA VAL A 276 -3.44 8.15 1.59
C VAL A 276 -4.49 8.76 2.51
N CYS A 277 -5.65 8.12 2.56
CA CYS A 277 -6.82 8.60 3.30
C CYS A 277 -6.96 7.79 4.60
N LEU A 278 -6.94 8.44 5.76
CA LEU A 278 -6.91 7.78 7.07
C LEU A 278 -8.07 8.20 7.95
N GLY A 279 -8.39 7.34 8.91
CA GLY A 279 -9.51 7.55 9.84
C GLY A 279 -10.83 7.60 9.11
N PHE A 280 -11.13 6.56 8.31
CA PHE A 280 -12.41 6.48 7.63
C PHE A 280 -13.51 6.39 8.67
N HIS A 281 -14.29 7.44 8.85
CA HIS A 281 -15.47 7.30 9.69
C HIS A 281 -16.63 6.81 8.88
N GLY A 282 -16.63 6.77 7.53
CA GLY A 282 -17.70 6.12 6.76
C GLY A 282 -18.31 6.75 5.48
N TYR A 283 -19.37 6.11 4.96
CA TYR A 283 -20.02 6.46 3.69
C TYR A 283 -21.46 7.01 3.79
N ASP A 284 -22.06 7.14 4.98
CA ASP A 284 -23.53 7.36 5.08
C ASP A 284 -23.99 8.66 4.41
N HIS A 285 -23.17 9.71 4.46
CA HIS A 285 -23.46 11.00 3.84
C HIS A 285 -23.40 10.94 2.31
N LEU A 286 -22.70 9.96 1.75
CA LEU A 286 -22.60 9.77 0.30
C LEU A 286 -23.70 8.86 -0.26
N LYS A 287 -24.48 8.16 0.58
CA LYS A 287 -25.59 7.31 0.12
C LYS A 287 -26.61 8.08 -0.72
N SER A 288 -26.93 9.31 -0.32
CA SER A 288 -27.84 10.19 -1.08
C SER A 288 -27.28 10.61 -2.44
N TYR A 289 -25.96 10.60 -2.61
CA TYR A 289 -25.29 10.98 -3.85
C TYR A 289 -25.01 9.79 -4.77
N ILE A 290 -25.16 8.54 -4.30
CA ILE A 290 -24.95 7.32 -5.12
C ILE A 290 -25.68 7.36 -6.46
N PRO A 291 -26.98 7.72 -6.55
CA PRO A 291 -27.67 7.74 -7.83
C PRO A 291 -27.01 8.70 -8.83
N ILE A 292 -26.55 9.85 -8.35
CA ILE A 292 -25.82 10.85 -9.15
C ILE A 292 -24.45 10.31 -9.55
N LEU A 293 -23.68 9.77 -8.59
CA LEU A 293 -22.34 9.24 -8.84
C LEU A 293 -22.38 8.08 -9.84
N LYS A 294 -23.41 7.24 -9.78
CA LYS A 294 -23.67 6.17 -10.73
C LYS A 294 -23.86 6.70 -12.16
N THR A 295 -24.53 7.85 -12.37
CA THR A 295 -24.72 8.39 -13.74
C THR A 295 -23.42 8.72 -14.45
N ALA A 296 -22.37 9.11 -13.71
CA ALA A 296 -21.05 9.43 -14.26
C ALA A 296 -20.11 8.22 -14.30
N TYR A 297 -20.50 7.08 -13.72
CA TYR A 297 -19.64 5.92 -13.56
C TYR A 297 -19.36 5.25 -14.90
N GLY A 298 -18.09 5.24 -15.32
CA GLY A 298 -17.66 4.67 -16.61
C GLY A 298 -18.14 5.42 -17.85
N THR A 299 -18.70 6.63 -17.72
CA THR A 299 -19.21 7.44 -18.84
C THR A 299 -18.35 8.67 -19.07
N GLU A 300 -18.28 9.25 -20.28
CA GLU A 300 -17.49 10.46 -20.57
C GLU A 300 -17.92 11.75 -19.84
N LEU A 301 -18.86 11.66 -18.89
CA LEU A 301 -19.32 12.81 -18.10
C LEU A 301 -18.24 13.35 -17.15
N TYR A 302 -17.32 12.52 -16.66
CA TYR A 302 -16.27 12.94 -15.72
C TYR A 302 -15.24 13.89 -16.35
N SER A 303 -15.00 13.83 -17.67
CA SER A 303 -13.95 14.62 -18.32
C SER A 303 -14.38 16.06 -18.58
N ASN A 304 -15.68 16.35 -18.52
CA ASN A 304 -16.24 17.63 -18.95
C ASN A 304 -16.94 18.42 -17.83
N LYS A 305 -17.03 17.88 -16.61
CA LYS A 305 -17.78 18.50 -15.51
C LYS A 305 -17.09 18.34 -14.16
N ALA A 306 -17.19 19.38 -13.33
CA ALA A 306 -16.80 19.29 -11.94
C ALA A 306 -17.83 18.48 -11.13
N ILE A 307 -17.36 17.66 -10.19
CA ILE A 307 -18.21 16.88 -9.28
C ILE A 307 -18.93 17.81 -8.28
N PHE A 308 -18.25 18.86 -7.85
CA PHE A 308 -18.77 19.86 -6.90
C PHE A 308 -18.77 21.25 -7.54
N PRO A 309 -19.80 22.07 -7.29
CA PRO A 309 -19.74 23.50 -7.57
C PRO A 309 -18.56 24.13 -6.83
N LYS A 310 -17.87 25.09 -7.45
CA LYS A 310 -16.67 25.71 -6.87
C LYS A 310 -16.98 26.34 -5.51
N GLU A 311 -18.12 27.00 -5.41
CA GLU A 311 -18.66 27.65 -4.21
C GLU A 311 -18.92 26.69 -3.04
N CYS A 312 -19.01 25.38 -3.27
CA CYS A 312 -19.14 24.37 -2.22
C CYS A 312 -17.78 23.87 -1.70
N ILE A 313 -16.67 24.28 -2.32
CA ILE A 313 -15.31 23.86 -1.94
C ILE A 313 -14.72 24.94 -1.04
N PRO A 314 -14.32 24.62 0.20
CA PRO A 314 -13.66 25.58 1.08
C PRO A 314 -12.40 26.18 0.44
N GLU A 315 -12.23 27.49 0.52
CA GLU A 315 -11.12 28.20 -0.13
C GLU A 315 -9.76 27.79 0.44
N ASP A 316 -9.69 27.53 1.74
CA ASP A 316 -8.50 27.03 2.42
C ASP A 316 -8.12 25.61 1.96
N PHE A 317 -9.11 24.76 1.70
CA PHE A 317 -8.89 23.44 1.10
C PHE A 317 -8.40 23.58 -0.35
N LEU A 318 -9.02 24.44 -1.16
CA LEU A 318 -8.60 24.69 -2.54
C LEU A 318 -7.15 25.20 -2.60
N GLN A 319 -6.77 26.11 -1.70
CA GLN A 319 -5.40 26.61 -1.59
C GLN A 319 -4.41 25.50 -1.22
N GLN A 320 -4.79 24.56 -0.34
CA GLN A 320 -3.96 23.39 -0.03
C GLN A 320 -3.73 22.50 -1.27
N VAL A 321 -4.78 22.25 -2.07
CA VAL A 321 -4.68 21.48 -3.31
C VAL A 321 -3.75 22.17 -4.31
N VAL A 322 -3.90 23.48 -4.52
CA VAL A 322 -3.04 24.27 -5.43
C VAL A 322 -1.58 24.24 -4.96
N ASN A 323 -1.33 24.44 -3.66
CA ASN A 323 0.01 24.40 -3.09
C ASN A 323 0.66 23.02 -3.25
N CYS A 324 -0.12 21.95 -3.02
CA CYS A 324 0.32 20.58 -3.22
C CYS A 324 0.68 20.30 -4.68
N ALA A 325 -0.17 20.70 -5.63
CA ALA A 325 0.08 20.55 -7.06
C ALA A 325 1.35 21.29 -7.49
N ASN A 326 1.51 22.55 -7.05
CA ASN A 326 2.71 23.35 -7.34
C ASN A 326 3.98 22.70 -6.78
N TYR A 327 3.94 22.19 -5.55
CA TYR A 327 5.08 21.51 -4.94
C TYR A 327 5.54 20.29 -5.75
N PHE A 328 4.63 19.39 -6.12
CA PHE A 328 4.99 18.21 -6.90
C PHE A 328 5.42 18.56 -8.33
N CYS A 329 4.79 19.56 -8.95
CA CYS A 329 5.19 20.09 -10.26
C CYS A 329 6.62 20.63 -10.22
N GLU A 330 6.96 21.46 -9.23
CA GLU A 330 8.31 22.00 -9.06
C GLU A 330 9.35 20.88 -8.93
N LYS A 331 9.10 19.89 -8.06
CA LYS A 331 10.02 18.75 -7.87
C LYS A 331 10.15 17.89 -9.12
N GLN A 332 9.07 17.70 -9.86
CA GLN A 332 9.10 16.98 -11.14
C GLN A 332 9.95 17.74 -12.17
N CYS A 333 9.72 19.05 -12.34
CA CYS A 333 10.50 19.90 -13.23
C CYS A 333 11.99 19.90 -12.88
N GLU A 334 12.35 20.04 -11.59
CA GLU A 334 13.73 19.95 -11.12
C GLU A 334 14.40 18.63 -11.54
N VAL A 335 13.70 17.50 -11.35
CA VAL A 335 14.23 16.17 -11.67
C VAL A 335 14.36 15.98 -13.18
N ILE A 336 13.38 16.42 -13.97
CA ILE A 336 13.43 16.36 -15.44
C ILE A 336 14.61 17.19 -15.95
N ASN A 337 14.75 18.44 -15.49
CA ASN A 337 15.85 19.33 -15.89
C ASN A 337 17.21 18.75 -15.49
N ARG A 338 17.34 18.19 -14.28
CA ARG A 338 18.56 17.50 -13.84
C ARG A 338 18.89 16.28 -14.71
N ASN A 339 17.88 15.53 -15.14
CA ASN A 339 18.07 14.38 -16.02
C ASN A 339 18.46 14.79 -17.43
N LEU A 340 17.90 15.87 -17.96
CA LEU A 340 18.26 16.46 -19.26
C LEU A 340 19.69 17.01 -19.24
N ALA A 341 20.05 17.81 -18.24
CA ALA A 341 21.41 18.32 -18.08
C ALA A 341 22.43 17.17 -18.05
N ALA A 342 22.16 16.14 -17.25
CA ALA A 342 23.04 14.97 -17.18
C ALA A 342 23.02 14.08 -18.44
N TYR A 343 22.02 14.21 -19.31
CA TYR A 343 21.98 13.51 -20.59
C TYR A 343 22.84 14.20 -21.65
N PHE A 344 22.76 15.54 -21.72
CA PHE A 344 23.53 16.34 -22.67
C PHE A 344 25.00 16.53 -22.27
N HIS A 345 25.30 16.50 -20.96
CA HIS A 345 26.67 16.51 -20.46
C HIS A 345 27.16 15.09 -20.22
N THR A 346 28.33 14.72 -20.76
CA THR A 346 29.02 13.47 -20.42
C THR A 346 29.22 13.43 -18.91
N ALA A 347 28.54 12.50 -18.23
CA ALA A 347 28.65 12.37 -16.78
C ALA A 347 30.11 12.13 -16.39
N ASP A 348 30.70 13.10 -15.68
CA ASP A 348 32.03 12.96 -15.12
C ASP A 348 32.06 11.90 -14.02
N LYS A 349 33.26 11.42 -13.68
CA LYS A 349 33.47 10.41 -12.64
C LYS A 349 32.83 10.84 -11.31
N TYR A 350 32.84 12.14 -11.01
CA TYR A 350 32.23 12.75 -9.83
C TYR A 350 30.70 12.52 -9.78
N SER A 351 29.99 12.83 -10.87
CA SER A 351 28.53 12.68 -11.00
C SER A 351 28.08 11.22 -10.89
N ILE A 352 28.88 10.27 -11.37
CA ILE A 352 28.65 8.83 -11.23
C ILE A 352 28.83 8.38 -9.78
N ASN A 353 29.86 8.88 -9.10
CA ASN A 353 30.11 8.57 -7.70
C ASN A 353 29.04 9.17 -6.78
N LYS A 354 28.58 10.38 -7.07
CA LYS A 354 27.48 11.04 -6.34
C LYS A 354 26.19 10.20 -6.38
N ILE A 355 25.79 9.71 -7.55
CA ILE A 355 24.57 8.88 -7.63
C ILE A 355 24.73 7.52 -6.92
N LYS A 356 25.92 6.93 -6.93
CA LYS A 356 26.21 5.70 -6.16
C LYS A 356 26.06 5.95 -4.65
N ARG A 357 26.61 7.06 -4.12
CA ARG A 357 26.44 7.45 -2.71
C ARG A 357 24.96 7.63 -2.36
N LEU A 358 24.24 8.42 -3.17
CA LEU A 358 22.81 8.68 -2.94
C LEU A 358 22.00 7.39 -2.91
N ARG A 359 22.29 6.43 -3.80
CA ARG A 359 21.65 5.11 -3.80
C ARG A 359 21.86 4.31 -2.54
N LEU A 360 23.10 4.31 -2.05
CA LEU A 360 23.42 3.65 -0.79
C LEU A 360 22.65 4.29 0.36
N MET A 361 22.62 5.62 0.43
CA MET A 361 21.93 6.35 1.50
C MET A 361 20.41 6.11 1.47
N VAL A 362 19.78 6.24 0.31
CA VAL A 362 18.32 6.05 0.16
C VAL A 362 17.92 4.61 0.48
N SER A 363 18.67 3.61 -0.01
CA SER A 363 18.39 2.21 0.31
C SER A 363 18.62 1.87 1.77
N SER A 364 19.65 2.44 2.41
CA SER A 364 19.88 2.28 3.86
C SER A 364 18.73 2.84 4.67
N GLU A 365 18.31 4.07 4.40
CA GLU A 365 17.24 4.73 5.14
C GLU A 365 15.91 4.02 4.96
N PHE A 366 15.61 3.53 3.75
CA PHE A 366 14.45 2.68 3.51
C PHE A 366 14.46 1.44 4.39
N ILE A 367 15.57 0.71 4.47
CA ILE A 367 15.68 -0.50 5.30
C ILE A 367 15.55 -0.15 6.79
N VAL A 368 16.24 0.88 7.27
CA VAL A 368 16.16 1.33 8.67
C VAL A 368 14.71 1.64 9.02
N ARG A 369 14.09 2.54 8.27
CA ARG A 369 12.76 3.09 8.56
C ARG A 369 11.65 2.06 8.38
N CYS A 370 11.64 1.36 7.26
CA CYS A 370 10.51 0.52 6.86
C CYS A 370 10.64 -0.92 7.36
N VAL A 371 11.85 -1.47 7.41
CA VAL A 371 12.06 -2.88 7.77
C VAL A 371 12.44 -3.01 9.24
N ILE A 372 13.37 -2.19 9.71
CA ILE A 372 14.03 -2.42 11.00
C ILE A 372 13.29 -1.78 12.17
N LEU A 373 12.94 -0.49 12.06
CA LEU A 373 12.25 0.22 13.14
C LEU A 373 10.79 -0.21 13.30
N ARG A 374 10.15 -0.66 12.22
CA ARG A 374 8.75 -1.11 12.21
C ARG A 374 8.57 -2.56 12.70
N ASN A 375 9.42 -3.50 12.29
CA ASN A 375 9.30 -4.93 12.66
C ASN A 375 9.59 -5.22 14.15
N LYS A 376 10.04 -4.22 14.93
CA LYS A 376 10.06 -4.35 16.38
C LYS A 376 8.73 -3.89 16.93
N HIS A 377 7.95 -4.83 17.50
CA HIS A 377 7.13 -4.52 18.67
C HIS A 377 8.05 -3.85 19.68
N VAL A 378 8.13 -2.52 19.65
CA VAL A 378 8.75 -1.76 20.73
C VAL A 378 7.90 -2.10 21.95
N PRO A 379 8.44 -2.84 22.94
CA PRO A 379 7.64 -3.24 24.09
C PRO A 379 7.05 -2.00 24.73
N SER A 380 5.75 -2.06 25.02
CA SER A 380 5.05 -1.00 25.74
C SER A 380 5.68 -0.85 27.13
N SER A 381 6.45 0.25 27.28
CA SER A 381 6.87 0.97 28.50
C SER A 381 8.36 0.81 28.92
N PRO A 382 8.99 1.86 29.48
CA PRO A 382 8.88 3.29 29.15
C PRO A 382 10.28 3.95 28.95
N ASN A 383 10.29 5.13 28.33
CA ASN A 383 11.43 6.06 28.23
C ASN A 383 12.59 5.65 27.32
N PHE A 384 12.40 5.72 26.00
CA PHE A 384 13.50 6.20 25.14
C PHE A 384 13.73 7.69 25.41
N ASN A 385 14.23 8.01 26.60
CA ASN A 385 14.78 9.33 26.86
C ASN A 385 16.15 9.41 26.20
N CYS A 386 16.36 10.51 25.46
CA CYS A 386 17.60 10.92 24.80
C CYS A 386 17.73 10.50 23.32
N VAL A 387 17.15 11.33 22.43
CA VAL A 387 17.73 11.51 21.09
C VAL A 387 19.05 12.26 21.29
N LYS A 388 20.18 11.56 21.22
CA LYS A 388 21.47 12.25 21.01
C LYS A 388 21.62 12.51 19.52
N TYR A 389 22.04 13.73 19.20
CA TYR A 389 22.38 14.14 17.84
C TYR A 389 23.90 13.98 17.68
N LYS A 390 24.33 13.20 16.70
CA LYS A 390 25.76 13.11 16.33
C LYS A 390 25.95 13.47 14.86
N THR A 391 26.94 14.29 14.59
CA THR A 391 27.30 14.74 13.24
C THR A 391 28.47 13.90 12.75
N MET A 392 28.35 13.27 11.57
CA MET A 392 29.45 12.53 10.96
C MET A 392 29.83 13.17 9.63
N SER A 393 31.09 13.59 9.49
CA SER A 393 31.66 13.99 8.20
C SER A 393 32.28 12.78 7.53
N VAL A 394 31.99 12.59 6.24
CA VAL A 394 32.58 11.52 5.45
C VAL A 394 33.61 12.12 4.51
N LEU A 395 34.90 11.83 4.76
CA LEU A 395 36.04 12.27 3.93
C LEU A 395 35.93 11.78 2.48
N GLU A 396 36.57 12.49 1.55
CA GLU A 396 36.71 12.13 0.14
C GLU A 396 37.00 10.62 -0.04
N PHE A 397 36.15 9.97 -0.82
CA PHE A 397 36.26 8.56 -1.13
C PHE A 397 37.13 8.39 -2.38
N ASP A 398 38.19 7.59 -2.29
CA ASP A 398 38.88 7.06 -3.47
C ASP A 398 38.04 5.93 -4.05
N TYR A 399 37.67 6.02 -5.32
CA TYR A 399 36.81 5.04 -6.03
C TYR A 399 37.59 4.08 -6.93
N SER A 400 38.92 3.96 -6.74
CA SER A 400 39.78 3.03 -7.48
C SER A 400 39.74 1.58 -6.97
N GLU A 401 39.42 1.37 -5.69
CA GLU A 401 39.19 0.07 -5.04
C GLU A 401 37.81 -0.56 -5.37
N PRO A 402 37.61 -1.86 -5.15
CA PRO A 402 36.31 -2.52 -5.32
C PRO A 402 35.30 -2.19 -4.20
N TYR A 403 34.01 -2.35 -4.52
CA TYR A 403 32.86 -1.92 -3.70
C TYR A 403 32.84 -2.51 -2.28
N ASP A 404 33.36 -3.74 -2.12
CA ASP A 404 33.42 -4.46 -0.85
C ASP A 404 34.44 -3.86 0.15
N VAL A 405 35.52 -3.25 -0.35
CA VAL A 405 36.53 -2.59 0.49
C VAL A 405 35.98 -1.29 1.09
N TYR A 406 35.09 -0.60 0.37
CA TYR A 406 34.45 0.63 0.83
C TYR A 406 33.40 0.40 1.88
N GLU A 407 32.55 -0.61 1.68
CA GLU A 407 31.58 -1.01 2.70
C GLU A 407 32.35 -1.31 4.00
N LYS A 408 33.41 -2.12 3.94
CA LYS A 408 34.25 -2.42 5.13
C LYS A 408 34.74 -1.15 5.86
N ARG A 409 35.27 -0.13 5.16
CA ARG A 409 35.78 1.11 5.82
C ARG A 409 34.68 1.96 6.46
N TYR A 410 33.53 2.11 5.79
CA TYR A 410 32.37 2.81 6.35
C TYR A 410 31.80 2.06 7.56
N PHE A 411 31.70 0.73 7.44
CA PHE A 411 31.28 -0.16 8.51
C PHE A 411 32.21 -0.07 9.73
N VAL A 412 33.53 0.02 9.55
CA VAL A 412 34.49 0.18 10.66
C VAL A 412 34.30 1.51 11.40
N LYS A 413 34.09 2.63 10.70
CA LYS A 413 33.85 3.93 11.35
C LYS A 413 32.54 3.95 12.13
N LEU A 414 31.48 3.43 11.51
CA LEU A 414 30.17 3.30 12.13
C LEU A 414 30.24 2.33 13.32
N TYR A 415 30.92 1.19 13.18
CA TYR A 415 31.18 0.24 14.26
C TYR A 415 31.89 0.90 15.44
N ASN A 416 32.98 1.62 15.22
CA ASN A 416 33.70 2.33 16.28
C ASN A 416 32.80 3.33 17.02
N HIS A 417 31.89 4.00 16.31
CA HIS A 417 30.92 4.89 16.94
C HIS A 417 29.80 4.15 17.69
N LEU A 418 29.37 2.99 17.18
CA LEU A 418 28.38 2.12 17.82
C LEU A 418 28.95 1.41 19.05
N THR A 419 30.25 1.10 19.08
CA THR A 419 30.91 0.50 20.25
C THR A 419 30.99 1.45 21.45
N GLU A 420 30.85 2.76 21.21
CA GLU A 420 30.78 3.79 22.25
C GLU A 420 29.35 4.04 22.76
N MET A 421 28.33 3.37 22.19
CA MET A 421 26.92 3.60 22.56
C MET A 421 26.48 2.72 23.72
N GLU A 422 25.75 3.32 24.66
CA GLU A 422 25.00 2.60 25.70
C GLU A 422 23.78 1.90 25.09
N GLU A 423 23.47 0.72 25.62
CA GLU A 423 22.32 -0.10 25.24
C GLU A 423 20.99 0.65 25.39
N GLY A 424 20.06 0.42 24.46
CA GLY A 424 18.72 0.98 24.47
C GLY A 424 18.60 2.42 23.97
N ARG A 425 19.68 3.07 23.51
CA ARG A 425 19.62 4.47 23.02
C ARG A 425 19.37 4.58 21.52
N LEU A 426 18.37 5.38 21.15
CA LEU A 426 18.14 5.85 19.77
C LEU A 426 18.99 7.09 19.50
N VAL A 427 19.89 7.00 18.54
CA VAL A 427 20.76 8.13 18.14
C VAL A 427 20.44 8.52 16.71
N LYS A 428 20.20 9.82 16.51
CA LYS A 428 19.98 10.43 15.21
C LYS A 428 21.32 10.96 14.70
N TYR A 429 21.80 10.40 13.61
CA TYR A 429 23.01 10.83 12.93
C TYR A 429 22.67 11.82 11.83
N HIS A 430 23.29 12.99 11.88
CA HIS A 430 23.30 13.96 10.80
C HIS A 430 24.60 13.77 10.03
N ILE A 431 24.51 13.14 8.87
CA ILE A 431 25.65 12.80 8.03
C ILE A 431 25.79 13.93 7.02
N HIS A 432 26.87 14.70 7.16
CA HIS A 432 27.18 15.77 6.22
C HIS A 432 28.25 15.28 5.27
N THR A 433 27.94 15.36 3.99
CA THR A 433 28.93 15.19 2.94
C THR A 433 29.62 16.52 2.66
N GLU A 434 30.86 16.48 2.15
CA GLU A 434 31.62 17.69 1.80
C GLU A 434 30.92 18.55 0.73
N ASP A 435 30.02 17.96 -0.08
CA ASP A 435 29.20 18.68 -1.06
C ASP A 435 27.89 19.25 -0.49
N GLY A 436 27.79 19.35 0.84
CA GLY A 436 26.70 20.03 1.54
C GLY A 436 25.39 19.24 1.62
N CYS A 437 25.38 17.94 1.27
CA CYS A 437 24.20 17.11 1.46
C CYS A 437 24.14 16.63 2.92
N GLU A 438 22.98 16.80 3.54
CA GLU A 438 22.68 16.30 4.87
C GLU A 438 21.79 15.06 4.76
N VAL A 439 22.18 13.98 5.42
CA VAL A 439 21.35 12.77 5.55
C VAL A 439 21.16 12.41 6.99
N VAL A 440 19.92 12.12 7.34
CA VAL A 440 19.53 11.68 8.66
C VAL A 440 19.53 10.15 8.67
N ALA A 441 20.24 9.54 9.62
CA ALA A 441 20.21 8.10 9.87
C ALA A 441 19.90 7.82 11.35
N TYR A 442 19.30 6.68 11.67
CA TYR A 442 18.98 6.29 13.04
C TYR A 442 19.69 4.99 13.42
N ALA A 443 20.27 4.95 14.62
CA ALA A 443 20.86 3.73 15.19
C ALA A 443 20.31 3.44 16.59
N VAL A 444 20.09 2.16 16.89
CA VAL A 444 19.70 1.66 18.22
C VAL A 444 20.55 0.45 18.55
N VAL A 445 21.25 0.47 19.68
CA VAL A 445 22.04 -0.66 20.18
C VAL A 445 21.19 -1.47 21.15
N PHE A 446 21.01 -2.76 20.90
CA PHE A 446 20.13 -3.64 21.70
C PHE A 446 20.87 -4.56 22.67
N TYR A 447 22.22 -4.55 22.68
CA TYR A 447 23.08 -5.39 23.53
C TYR A 447 24.44 -4.69 23.78
N PRO A 448 25.22 -5.06 24.81
CA PRO A 448 26.52 -4.44 25.09
C PRO A 448 27.53 -4.66 23.94
N ALA A 449 28.22 -3.59 23.57
CA ALA A 449 29.19 -3.56 22.47
C ALA A 449 30.29 -4.63 22.54
N SER A 450 30.59 -5.13 23.75
CA SER A 450 31.59 -6.16 24.03
C SER A 450 31.25 -7.54 23.46
N GLU A 451 30.00 -7.79 23.03
CA GLU A 451 29.57 -9.10 22.49
C GLU A 451 29.58 -9.17 20.95
N LEU A 452 29.95 -8.07 20.28
CA LEU A 452 30.16 -8.05 18.83
C LEU A 452 31.40 -8.89 18.45
N ARG A 453 31.21 -10.12 17.95
CA ARG A 453 32.30 -10.95 17.39
C ARG A 453 32.28 -10.96 15.86
N TRP A 454 33.45 -10.74 15.26
CA TRP A 454 33.67 -10.92 13.82
C TRP A 454 34.08 -12.37 13.49
N SER A 455 33.54 -12.89 12.39
CA SER A 455 34.10 -14.04 11.67
C SER A 455 34.67 -13.53 10.34
N THR A 456 35.97 -13.71 10.13
CA THR A 456 36.69 -13.22 8.95
C THR A 456 36.69 -14.20 7.76
N SER A 457 36.04 -15.37 7.88
CA SER A 457 36.21 -16.47 6.92
C SER A 457 35.06 -16.72 5.94
N SER A 458 34.03 -15.88 5.87
CA SER A 458 32.98 -15.99 4.83
C SER A 458 32.20 -14.70 4.66
N ILE A 459 32.76 -13.72 3.95
CA ILE A 459 32.01 -12.52 3.54
C ILE A 459 31.31 -12.84 2.22
N ASN A 460 30.02 -13.15 2.29
CA ASN A 460 29.13 -13.16 1.12
C ASN A 460 28.61 -11.71 0.94
N PRO A 461 28.81 -11.04 -0.21
CA PRO A 461 28.82 -9.57 -0.29
C PRO A 461 27.44 -8.91 -0.46
N THR A 462 26.42 -9.29 0.30
CA THR A 462 25.02 -8.87 0.01
C THR A 462 24.27 -8.08 1.08
N SER A 463 24.76 -7.93 2.31
CA SER A 463 23.95 -7.32 3.40
C SER A 463 24.52 -5.99 3.92
N LEU A 464 23.74 -4.93 3.76
CA LEU A 464 23.98 -3.62 4.36
C LEU A 464 23.04 -3.63 5.56
N HIS A 465 23.60 -3.94 6.72
CA HIS A 465 22.85 -3.99 7.95
C HIS A 465 22.60 -2.56 8.43
N ALA A 466 21.34 -2.17 8.61
CA ALA A 466 21.10 -1.34 9.79
C ALA A 466 21.30 -2.27 10.99
N TYR A 467 22.00 -1.80 12.00
CA TYR A 467 22.40 -2.63 13.12
C TYR A 467 21.18 -2.93 13.99
N LEU A 468 20.46 -4.00 13.66
CA LEU A 468 19.77 -4.86 14.62
C LEU A 468 20.65 -6.10 14.79
N ILE A 469 21.08 -6.40 16.01
CA ILE A 469 21.90 -7.59 16.30
C ILE A 469 20.99 -8.64 16.96
N PRO A 470 20.60 -9.74 16.29
CA PRO A 470 20.09 -10.93 16.94
C PRO A 470 21.25 -11.90 17.22
N SER A 471 21.36 -12.38 18.47
CA SER A 471 22.26 -13.49 18.80
C SER A 471 21.64 -14.82 18.34
N GLN A 472 22.40 -15.65 17.63
CA GLN A 472 22.15 -17.09 17.71
C GLN A 472 22.84 -17.65 18.95
N LYS A 473 22.03 -18.04 19.93
CA LYS A 473 22.03 -19.42 20.46
C LYS A 473 20.67 -19.71 21.09
N ALA A 474 19.77 -20.23 20.26
CA ALA A 474 18.94 -21.34 20.70
C ALA A 474 19.85 -22.56 20.79
N VAL A 475 20.09 -23.02 22.01
CA VAL A 475 20.43 -24.40 22.40
C VAL A 475 19.78 -24.52 23.79
N ASN A 476 18.71 -25.26 24.04
CA ASN A 476 18.07 -26.39 23.33
C ASN A 476 16.67 -26.07 22.81
#